data_AF-A0A9X4J3X4-F1
#
_entry.id   AF-A0A9X4J3X4-F1
#
_cell.length_a   1.000
_cell.length_b   1.000
_cell.length_c   1.000
_cell.angle_alpha   90.00
_cell.angle_beta   90.00
_cell.angle_gamma   90.00
#
_symmetry.space_group_name_H-M   'P 1'
#
loop_
_entity.id
_entity.type
_entity.pdbx_description
1 polymer ?
#
loop_
_entity_poly.entity_id
_entity_poly.type
_entity_poly.pdbx_seq_one_letter_code
_entity_poly.pdbx_strand_id
1 'polypeptide(L)'
;MIACSQYDYIELACLFHLPVKLTLKSGATYSGIAVDTLHNEHKQECILLKNEENKYLVATDCLLMMEALSEHPHFTIVEFT
;
A
#
# COMPACT_ATOMS: atom_id res chain seq x y z
N MET A 1 15.53 5.42 7.01
CA MET A 1 15.27 6.70 6.33
C MET A 1 14.84 6.34 4.92
N ILE A 2 13.59 5.89 4.79
CA ILE A 2 12.99 5.53 3.49
C ILE A 2 12.83 6.86 2.75
N ALA A 3 13.50 6.95 1.61
CA ALA A 3 13.56 8.16 0.81
C ALA A 3 12.14 8.65 0.51
N CYS A 4 11.93 9.95 0.65
CA CYS A 4 10.68 10.69 0.43
C CYS A 4 9.86 10.19 -0.79
N SER A 5 10.53 9.67 -1.82
CA SER A 5 9.96 9.17 -3.06
C SER A 5 9.10 7.91 -2.96
N GLN A 6 9.23 7.08 -1.91
CA GLN A 6 8.41 5.86 -1.79
C GLN A 6 7.03 6.14 -1.17
N TYR A 7 6.96 7.14 -0.29
CA TYR A 7 5.70 7.60 0.29
C TYR A 7 4.77 8.19 -0.76
N ASP A 8 5.33 8.89 -1.75
CA ASP A 8 4.59 9.41 -2.89
C ASP A 8 3.78 8.30 -3.60
N TYR A 9 4.29 7.07 -3.74
CA TYR A 9 3.56 6.00 -4.43
C TYR A 9 2.37 5.46 -3.62
N ILE A 10 2.51 5.37 -2.30
CA ILE A 10 1.42 4.91 -1.43
C ILE A 10 0.32 5.97 -1.42
N GLU A 11 0.70 7.25 -1.23
CA GLU A 11 -0.25 8.37 -1.30
C GLU A 11 -0.90 8.48 -2.67
N LEU A 12 -0.15 8.27 -3.75
CA LEU A 12 -0.69 8.24 -5.12
C LEU A 12 -1.68 7.09 -5.30
N ALA A 13 -1.36 5.89 -4.81
CA ALA A 13 -2.26 4.75 -4.87
C ALA A 13 -3.58 5.04 -4.15
N CYS A 14 -3.51 5.66 -2.97
CA CYS A 14 -4.68 6.08 -2.20
C CYS A 14 -5.46 7.21 -2.89
N LEU A 15 -4.77 8.23 -3.41
CA LEU A 15 -5.37 9.39 -4.08
C LEU A 15 -6.19 8.99 -5.32
N PHE A 16 -5.67 8.04 -6.09
CA PHE A 16 -6.33 7.53 -7.30
C PHE A 16 -7.20 6.31 -7.04
N HIS A 17 -7.33 5.87 -5.79
CA HIS A 17 -8.03 4.65 -5.42
C HIS A 17 -7.65 3.46 -6.32
N LEU A 18 -6.35 3.25 -6.49
CA LEU A 18 -5.85 2.21 -7.39
C LEU A 18 -6.01 0.83 -6.75
N PRO A 19 -6.42 -0.18 -7.54
CA PRO A 19 -6.34 -1.56 -7.09
C PRO A 19 -4.87 -1.95 -7.04
N VAL A 20 -4.39 -2.33 -5.86
CA VAL A 20 -3.00 -2.72 -5.61
C VAL A 20 -2.94 -4.06 -4.88
N LYS A 21 -1.83 -4.75 -5.06
CA LYS A 21 -1.47 -5.95 -4.34
C LYS A 21 -0.24 -5.68 -3.48
N LEU A 22 -0.42 -5.81 -2.18
CA LEU A 22 0.60 -5.66 -1.17
C LEU A 22 1.15 -7.03 -0.79
N THR A 23 2.46 -7.15 -0.75
CA THR A 23 3.17 -8.32 -0.23
C THR A 23 3.89 -7.89 1.04
N LEU A 24 3.64 -8.59 2.13
CA LEU A 24 4.31 -8.39 3.41
C LEU A 24 5.66 -9.10 3.44
N LYS A 25 6.57 -8.63 4.30
CA LYS A 25 7.84 -9.31 4.63
C LYS A 25 7.64 -10.73 5.19
N SER A 26 6.47 -10.99 5.77
CA SER A 26 6.04 -12.31 6.24
C SER A 26 5.70 -13.30 5.10
N GLY A 27 5.54 -12.81 3.86
CA GLY A 27 5.10 -13.59 2.70
C GLY A 27 3.58 -13.57 2.47
N ALA A 28 2.81 -12.98 3.39
CA ALA A 28 1.37 -12.79 3.21
C ALA A 28 1.09 -11.70 2.16
N THR A 29 0.11 -11.93 1.29
CA THR A 29 -0.28 -11.00 0.24
C THR A 29 -1.72 -10.52 0.41
N TYR A 30 -1.95 -9.23 0.27
CA TYR A 30 -3.25 -8.59 0.35
C TYR A 30 -3.52 -7.84 -0.95
N SER A 31 -4.59 -8.18 -1.64
CA SER A 31 -5.07 -7.44 -2.81
C SER A 31 -6.27 -6.60 -2.41
N GLY A 32 -6.35 -5.38 -2.92
CA GLY A 32 -7.52 -4.52 -2.75
C GLY A 32 -7.32 -3.11 -3.28
N ILE A 33 -8.31 -2.26 -3.08
CA ILE A 33 -8.27 -0.86 -3.51
C ILE A 33 -7.60 -0.04 -2.42
N ALA A 34 -6.51 0.66 -2.74
CA ALA A 34 -5.89 1.61 -1.82
C ALA A 34 -6.86 2.77 -1.56
N VAL A 35 -7.36 2.91 -0.34
CA VAL A 35 -8.33 3.97 0.00
C VAL A 35 -7.65 5.15 0.63
N ASP A 36 -6.83 4.90 1.65
CA ASP A 36 -6.24 5.95 2.48
C ASP A 36 -5.02 5.44 3.25
N THR A 37 -4.23 6.32 3.85
CA THR A 37 -3.12 5.95 4.75
C THR A 37 -3.38 6.53 6.13
N LEU A 38 -3.47 5.65 7.12
CA LEU A 38 -3.82 5.99 8.49
C LEU A 38 -2.70 5.57 9.43
N HIS A 39 -2.53 6.32 10.52
CA HIS A 39 -1.65 5.90 11.61
C HIS A 39 -2.40 4.97 12.57
N ASN A 40 -1.80 3.83 12.90
CA ASN A 40 -2.33 2.94 13.94
C ASN A 40 -2.07 3.51 15.36
N GLU A 41 -2.53 2.81 16.40
CA GLU A 41 -2.32 3.19 17.81
C GLU A 41 -0.84 3.29 18.20
N HIS A 42 0.05 2.66 17.43
CA HIS A 42 1.50 2.67 17.64
C HIS A 42 2.19 3.82 16.87
N LYS A 43 1.42 4.74 16.27
CA LYS A 43 1.90 5.81 15.39
C LYS A 43 2.68 5.30 14.16
N GLN A 44 2.38 4.07 13.74
CA GLN A 44 2.94 3.50 12.52
C GLN A 44 2.00 3.77 11.36
N GLU A 45 2.57 4.12 10.21
CA GLU A 45 1.83 4.35 8.98
C GLU A 45 1.29 3.03 8.43
N CYS A 46 -0.01 2.97 8.19
CA CYS A 46 -0.72 1.82 7.65
C CYS A 46 -1.51 2.25 6.41
N ILE A 47 -1.43 1.45 5.35
CA ILE A 47 -2.30 1.61 4.18
C ILE A 47 -3.64 0.91 4.43
N LEU A 48 -4.74 1.62 4.19
CA LEU A 48 -6.10 1.13 4.23
C LEU A 48 -6.47 0.59 2.86
N LEU A 49 -6.47 -0.73 2.71
CA LEU A 49 -7.05 -1.40 1.56
C LEU A 49 -8.53 -1.65 1.78
N LYS A 50 -9.33 -1.51 0.73
CA LYS A 50 -10.74 -1.90 0.71
C LYS A 50 -10.95 -2.99 -0.35
N ASN A 51 -11.50 -4.11 0.09
CA ASN A 51 -12.11 -5.12 -0.79
C ASN A 51 -13.63 -4.97 -0.79
N GLU A 52 -14.30 -5.83 -1.54
CA GLU A 52 -15.75 -5.78 -1.80
C GLU A 52 -16.58 -5.59 -0.52
N GLU A 53 -16.22 -6.22 0.60
CA GLU A 53 -16.95 -6.11 1.87
C GLU A 53 -16.11 -5.67 3.08
N ASN A 54 -14.78 -5.72 3.00
CA ASN A 54 -13.91 -5.51 4.16
C ASN A 54 -12.80 -4.51 3.89
N LYS A 55 -12.37 -3.82 4.94
CA LYS A 55 -11.19 -2.95 4.93
C LYS A 55 -10.06 -3.60 5.72
N TYR A 56 -8.85 -3.55 5.17
CA TYR A 56 -7.64 -4.08 5.78
C TYR A 56 -6.67 -2.94 6.02
N LEU A 57 -6.15 -2.85 7.24
CA LEU A 57 -5.04 -1.95 7.57
C LEU A 57 -3.75 -2.76 7.53
N VAL A 58 -2.86 -2.38 6.62
CA VAL A 58 -1.57 -3.05 6.43
C VAL A 58 -0.47 -2.06 6.79
N ALA A 59 0.35 -2.40 7.80
CA ALA A 59 1.46 -1.54 8.21
C ALA A 59 2.50 -1.44 7.08
N THR A 60 2.83 -0.21 6.69
CA THR A 60 3.79 0.07 5.60
C THR A 60 5.20 -0.39 5.96
N ASP A 61 5.56 -0.38 7.24
CA ASP A 61 6.83 -0.91 7.76
C ASP A 61 7.01 -2.42 7.47
N CYS A 62 5.90 -3.16 7.46
CA CYS A 62 5.86 -4.59 7.17
C CYS A 62 5.73 -4.88 5.67
N LEU A 63 5.52 -3.87 4.82
CA LEU A 63 5.46 -4.06 3.37
C LEU A 63 6.82 -4.46 2.84
N LEU A 64 6.79 -5.44 1.95
CA LEU A 64 7.91 -5.86 1.13
C LEU A 64 7.76 -5.27 -0.27
N MET A 65 6.56 -5.34 -0.85
CA MET A 65 6.30 -4.92 -2.23
C MET A 65 4.84 -4.49 -2.41
N MET A 66 4.60 -3.50 -3.25
CA MET A 66 3.29 -3.08 -3.75
C MET A 66 3.28 -3.13 -5.27
N GLU A 67 2.27 -3.79 -5.83
CA GLU A 67 2.06 -3.92 -7.27
C GLU A 67 0.72 -3.29 -7.65
N ALA A 68 0.69 -2.47 -8.71
CA ALA A 68 -0.55 -1.94 -9.25
C ALA A 68 -1.23 -3.03 -10.10
N LEU A 69 -2.46 -3.38 -9.74
CA LEU A 69 -3.31 -4.33 -10.48
C LEU A 69 -4.00 -3.67 -11.68
N SER A 70 -3.76 -2.38 -11.90
CA SER A 70 -4.26 -1.62 -13.04
C SER A 70 -3.06 -1.04 -13.81
N GLU A 71 -3.16 -0.97 -15.14
CA GLU A 71 -2.17 -0.29 -15.97
C GLU A 71 -2.14 1.20 -15.62
N HIS A 72 -1.19 1.58 -14.77
CA HIS A 72 -1.02 2.96 -14.34
C HIS A 72 0.36 3.45 -14.79
N PRO A 73 0.44 4.62 -15.46
CA PRO A 73 1.70 5.11 -16.02
C PRO A 73 2.72 5.54 -14.95
N HIS A 74 2.30 5.66 -13.69
CA HIS A 74 3.13 6.15 -12.60
C HIS A 74 3.98 5.08 -11.94
N PHE A 75 3.45 3.85 -11.78
CA PHE A 75 4.20 2.73 -11.22
C PHE A 75 3.50 1.40 -11.54
N THR A 76 4.30 0.35 -11.72
CA THR A 76 3.80 -1.02 -11.86
C THR A 76 4.10 -1.82 -10.61
N ILE A 77 5.35 -1.81 -10.15
CA ILE A 77 5.82 -2.51 -8.95
C ILE A 77 6.74 -1.57 -8.18
N VAL A 78 6.56 -1.52 -6.86
CA VAL A 78 7.36 -0.75 -5.90
C VAL A 78 7.80 -1.69 -4.78
N GLU A 79 9.10 -1.77 -4.53
CA GLU A 79 9.67 -2.59 -3.46
C GLU A 79 10.10 -1.70 -2.29
N PHE A 80 9.63 -2.05 -1.07
CA PHE A 80 9.92 -1.35 0.17
C PHE A 80 10.98 -2.15 0.95
N THR A 81 12.26 -1.87 0.70
CA THR A 81 13.40 -2.58 1.32
C THR A 81 13.83 -1.92 2.62
#